data_AF-A0A359IPJ1-F1
#
_entry.id   AF-A0A359IPJ1-F1
#
_cell.length_a   1.000
_cell.length_b   1.000
_cell.length_c   1.000
_cell.angle_alpha   90.00
_cell.angle_beta   90.00
_cell.angle_gamma   90.00
#
_symmetry.space_group_name_H-M   'P 1'
#
loop_
_entity.id
_entity.type
_entity.pdbx_description
1 polymer ?
#
loop_
_entity_poly.entity_id
_entity_poly.type
_entity_poly.pdbx_seq_one_letter_code
_entity_poly.pdbx_strand_id
1 'polypeptide(L)' 'MCKARGRFRNEKILPLVGDFVNVDLNSDGTGVIKEILERSNFLVRPAVANVDQVILTFSMTDPDINYILLDKF' A
#
# COMPACT_ATOMS: atom_id res chain seq x y z
N MET A 1 -18.09 1.89 5.36
CA MET A 1 -16.96 2.74 4.89
C MET A 1 -16.24 3.29 6.10
N CYS A 2 -14.91 3.22 6.14
CA CYS A 2 -14.12 3.69 7.28
C CYS A 2 -13.44 5.03 6.96
N LYS A 3 -13.35 5.92 7.96
CA LYS A 3 -12.65 7.22 7.85
C LYS A 3 -11.36 7.20 8.65
N ALA A 4 -10.31 7.80 8.10
CA ALA A 4 -9.06 8.01 8.82
C ALA A 4 -9.28 9.05 9.94
N ARG A 5 -8.81 8.76 11.15
CA ARG A 5 -8.90 9.69 12.28
C ARG A 5 -7.98 10.89 12.03
N GLY A 6 -8.44 12.10 12.38
CA GLY A 6 -7.67 13.34 12.17
C GLY A 6 -6.28 13.35 12.83
N ARG A 7 -6.07 12.49 13.83
CA ARG A 7 -4.78 12.28 14.50
C ARG A 7 -3.64 11.94 13.52
N PHE A 8 -3.92 11.16 12.48
CA PHE A 8 -2.90 10.78 11.49
C PHE A 8 -2.32 11.99 10.75
N ARG A 9 -3.13 13.03 10.54
CA ARG A 9 -2.66 14.28 9.92
C ARG A 9 -1.69 15.04 10.82
N ASN A 10 -1.90 15.00 12.15
CA ASN A 10 -1.02 15.63 13.13
C ASN A 10 0.31 14.86 13.27
N GLU A 11 0.24 13.53 13.20
CA GLU A 11 1.40 12.63 13.26
C GLU A 11 2.12 12.52 11.90
N LYS A 12 1.62 13.20 10.85
CA LYS A 12 2.10 13.14 9.47
C LYS A 12 2.14 11.72 8.90
N ILE A 13 1.31 10.83 9.44
CA ILE A 13 1.15 9.46 8.94
C ILE A 13 0.06 9.51 7.87
N LEU A 14 0.42 9.14 6.64
CA LEU A 14 -0.52 8.98 5.55
C LEU A 14 -0.97 7.51 5.51
N PRO A 15 -2.26 7.21 5.66
CA PRO A 15 -2.79 5.88 5.41
C PRO A 15 -2.55 5.49 3.95
N LEU A 16 -2.07 4.27 3.73
CA LEU A 16 -1.80 3.70 2.41
C LEU A 16 -2.69 2.49 2.17
N VAL A 17 -2.93 2.19 0.89
CA VAL A 17 -3.54 0.92 0.50
C VAL A 17 -2.59 -0.21 0.92
N GLY A 18 -3.14 -1.28 1.48
CA GLY A 18 -2.36 -2.40 2.03
C GLY A 18 -1.97 -2.27 3.50
N ASP A 19 -2.23 -1.13 4.15
CA ASP A 19 -2.04 -0.99 5.59
C ASP A 19 -2.93 -1.97 6.38
N PHE A 20 -2.33 -2.69 7.33
CA PHE A 20 -3.08 -3.37 8.38
C PHE A 20 -3.52 -2.36 9.44
N VAL A 21 -4.80 -2.37 9.79
CA VAL A 21 -5.40 -1.34 10.64
C VAL A 21 -6.31 -1.93 11.71
N ASN A 22 -6.30 -1.31 12.88
CA ASN A 22 -7.35 -1.49 13.87
C ASN A 22 -8.48 -0.48 13.60
N VAL A 23 -9.72 -0.96 13.56
CA VAL A 23 -10.91 -0.15 13.24
C VAL A 23 -11.90 -0.23 14.40
N ASP A 24 -12.40 0.92 14.83
CA ASP A 24 -13.57 0.99 15.71
C ASP A 24 -14.82 1.11 14.82
N LEU A 25 -15.77 0.18 14.98
CA LEU A 25 -17.01 0.16 14.20
C LEU A 25 -18.13 0.93 14.90
N ASN A 26 -18.88 1.68 14.11
CA ASN A 26 -20.10 2.39 14.54
C ASN A 26 -21.32 1.48 14.34
N SER A 27 -22.40 1.77 15.06
CA SER A 27 -23.67 1.02 14.97
C SER A 27 -24.36 1.11 13.59
N ASP A 28 -24.03 2.10 12.78
CA ASP A 28 -24.55 2.32 11.43
C ASP A 28 -23.76 1.57 10.34
N GLY A 29 -22.77 0.76 10.71
CA GLY A 29 -21.92 0.02 9.77
C GLY A 29 -20.77 0.85 9.16
N THR A 30 -20.58 2.09 9.61
CA THR A 30 -19.36 2.87 9.32
C THR A 30 -18.27 2.59 10.36
N GLY A 31 -17.07 3.12 10.16
CA GLY A 31 -15.98 2.91 11.12
C GLY A 31 -14.91 4.00 11.08
N VAL A 32 -14.04 3.99 12.07
CA VAL A 32 -12.91 4.91 12.18
C VAL A 32 -11.63 4.10 12.33
N ILE A 33 -10.62 4.41 11.51
CA ILE A 33 -9.29 3.82 11.64
C ILE A 33 -8.66 4.38 12.93
N LYS A 34 -8.44 3.51 13.90
CA LYS A 34 -7.88 3.86 15.21
C LYS A 34 -6.36 3.91 15.17
N GLU A 35 -5.76 2.96 14.46
CA GLU A 35 -4.32 2.73 14.41
C GLU A 35 -3.94 2.04 13.11
N ILE A 36 -2.78 2.41 12.56
CA ILE A 36 -2.11 1.70 11.47
C ILE A 36 -0.98 0.91 12.12
N LEU A 37 -0.93 -0.39 11.86
CA LEU A 37 0.11 -1.27 12.39
C LEU A 37 1.45 -1.04 11.66
N GLU A 38 2.53 -1.56 12.23
CA GLU A 38 3.86 -1.46 11.63
C GLU A 38 3.87 -2.07 10.22
N ARG A 39 4.44 -1.32 9.26
CA ARG A 39 4.56 -1.74 7.87
C ARG A 39 5.79 -2.61 7.70
N SER A 40 5.66 -3.77 7.06
CA SER A 40 6.81 -4.58 6.69
C SER A 40 7.62 -3.95 5.55
N ASN A 41 6.94 -3.27 4.62
CA ASN A 41 7.52 -2.50 3.53
C ASN A 41 6.52 -1.46 3.00
N PHE A 42 6.99 -0.54 2.15
CA PHE A 42 6.13 0.34 1.37
C PHE A 42 6.74 0.69 0.00
N LEU A 43 5.89 0.75 -1.01
CA LEU A 43 6.22 1.25 -2.35
C LEU A 43 5.84 2.73 -2.45
N VAL A 44 6.68 3.53 -3.09
CA VAL A 44 6.39 4.95 -3.35
C VAL A 44 5.43 5.08 -4.53
N ARG A 45 5.55 4.21 -5.54
CA ARG A 45 4.76 4.26 -6.78
C ARG A 45 4.45 2.84 -7.29
N PRO A 46 3.17 2.42 -7.31
CA PRO A 46 2.03 3.06 -6.64
C PRO A 46 2.24 3.11 -5.11
N ALA A 47 1.58 4.04 -4.42
CA ALA A 47 1.72 4.17 -2.97
C ALA A 47 0.95 3.04 -2.26
N VAL A 48 1.65 1.94 -1.93
CA VAL A 48 1.08 0.71 -1.36
C VAL A 48 2.01 0.17 -0.28
N ALA A 49 1.45 -0.31 0.83
CA ALA A 49 2.18 -0.93 1.93
C ALA A 49 1.99 -2.46 1.95
N ASN A 50 2.90 -3.16 2.63
CA ASN A 50 2.80 -4.59 2.93
C ASN A 50 2.63 -5.48 1.70
N VAL A 51 3.43 -5.23 0.67
CA VAL A 51 3.44 -6.05 -0.56
C VAL A 51 4.35 -7.25 -0.35
N ASP A 52 3.82 -8.46 -0.54
CA ASP A 52 4.61 -9.70 -0.39
C ASP A 52 5.37 -10.09 -1.66
N GLN A 53 4.82 -9.76 -2.83
CA GLN A 53 5.36 -10.19 -4.12
C GLN A 53 5.19 -9.10 -5.19
N VAL A 54 6.19 -8.99 -6.06
CA VAL A 54 6.14 -8.18 -7.28
C VAL A 54 6.24 -9.12 -8.48
N ILE A 55 5.27 -9.03 -9.38
CA ILE A 55 5.27 -9.80 -10.63
C ILE A 55 5.76 -8.89 -11.74
N LEU A 56 7.00 -9.10 -12.17
CA LEU A 56 7.57 -8.38 -13.31
C LEU A 56 7.26 -9.14 -14.59
N THR A 57 6.69 -8.44 -15.57
CA THR A 57 6.29 -9.03 -16.85
C THR A 57 7.08 -8.40 -17.97
N PHE A 58 7.70 -9.24 -18.80
CA PHE A 58 8.48 -8.83 -19.96
C PHE A 58 8.05 -9.61 -21.20
N SER A 59 8.19 -8.98 -22.36
CA SER A 59 8.11 -9.66 -23.64
C SER A 59 9.43 -10.39 -23.93
N MET A 60 9.34 -11.55 -24.57
CA MET A 60 10.52 -12.25 -25.10
C MET A 60 10.91 -11.76 -26.50
N THR A 61 9.95 -11.33 -27.33
CA THR A 61 10.17 -11.10 -28.77
C THR A 61 9.62 -9.78 -29.31
N ASP A 62 8.47 -9.29 -28.85
CA ASP A 62 7.91 -8.02 -29.32
C ASP A 62 7.44 -7.16 -28.14
N PRO A 63 8.32 -6.26 -27.62
CA PRO A 63 9.71 -6.04 -28.01
C PRO A 63 10.67 -7.14 -27.54
N ASP A 64 11.87 -7.23 -28.14
CA ASP A 64 12.95 -8.07 -27.61
C ASP A 64 13.25 -7.73 -26.15
N ILE A 65 13.60 -8.75 -25.36
CA ILE A 65 13.90 -8.57 -23.95
C ILE A 65 15.12 -7.65 -23.75
N ASN A 66 14.95 -6.64 -22.90
CA ASN A 66 16.03 -5.77 -22.48
C ASN A 66 16.52 -6.21 -21.10
N TYR A 67 17.65 -6.93 -21.07
CA TYR A 67 18.24 -7.46 -19.83
C TYR A 67 18.61 -6.37 -18.82
N ILE A 68 19.00 -5.17 -19.27
CA ILE A 68 19.30 -4.05 -18.37
C ILE A 68 18.02 -3.57 -17.66
N LEU A 69 16.88 -3.59 -18.36
CA LEU A 69 15.59 -3.26 -17.73
C LEU A 69 15.12 -4.38 -16.80
N LEU A 70 15.34 -5.64 -17.16
CA LEU A 70 15.03 -6.78 -16.29
C LEU A 70 15.75 -6.68 -14.94
N ASP A 71 17.05 -6.42 -14.95
CA ASP A 71 17.86 -6.33 -13.72
C ASP A 71 17.55 -5.08 -12.88
N LYS A 72 16.99 -4.04 -13.51
CA LYS A 72 16.71 -2.76 -12.85
C LYS A 72 15.44 -2.80 -11.99
N PHE A 73 14.47 -3.63 -12.35
CA PHE A 73 13.16 -3.72 -11.68
C PHE A 73 13.14 -4.84 -10.64
#